data_AF-W7T8W7-F1
#
_entry.id   AF-W7T8W7-F1
#
_cell.length_a   1.000
_cell.length_b   1.000
_cell.length_c   1.000
_cell.angle_alpha   90.00
_cell.angle_beta   90.00
_cell.angle_gamma   90.00
#
_symmetry.space_group_name_H-M   'P 1'
#
loop_
_entity.id
_entity.type
_entity.pdbx_description
1 polymer ?
#
loop_
_entity_poly.entity_id
_entity_poly.type
_entity_poly.pdbx_seq_one_letter_code
_entity_poly.pdbx_strand_id
1 'polypeptide(L)'
;MPVSTPADDQPTRSTPPADPAPRPTRRAFTPEYKLAIVTEYENAPNGEKGAILRREGLYSSHVIEWTRARDAGALTTGPTDPAAPARRPKKTAEQIELDKLRRRNAQLEADLTKTRLALDIMGKAHALLEELSESADTDEPPTTS
;
A
#
# COMPACT_ATOMS: atom_id res chain seq x y z
N MET A 1 -3.92 -95.49 17.26
CA MET A 1 -3.48 -94.20 17.85
C MET A 1 -2.64 -93.47 16.80
N PRO A 2 -2.87 -92.17 16.58
CA PRO A 2 -3.24 -91.62 15.26
C PRO A 2 -2.08 -91.19 14.35
N VAL A 3 -2.33 -91.31 13.04
CA VAL A 3 -1.57 -90.73 11.92
C VAL A 3 -1.70 -89.20 11.95
N SER A 4 -0.55 -88.50 11.93
CA SER A 4 -0.50 -87.04 11.83
C SER A 4 -0.59 -86.60 10.37
N THR A 5 -1.61 -85.83 10.04
CA THR A 5 -1.74 -85.06 8.82
C THR A 5 -0.84 -83.82 8.91
N PRO A 6 -0.04 -83.46 7.88
CA PRO A 6 0.54 -82.13 7.83
C PRO A 6 -0.55 -81.14 7.39
N ALA A 7 -0.63 -80.02 8.11
CA ALA A 7 -1.52 -78.92 7.77
C ALA A 7 -1.04 -78.24 6.48
N ASP A 8 -1.97 -78.06 5.54
CA ASP A 8 -1.82 -77.17 4.39
C ASP A 8 -1.61 -75.74 4.90
N ASP A 9 -0.39 -75.23 4.76
CA ASP A 9 -0.05 -73.83 4.99
C ASP A 9 -0.35 -73.07 3.70
N GLN A 10 -1.60 -72.59 3.54
CA GLN A 10 -1.92 -71.68 2.44
C GLN A 10 -1.31 -70.30 2.73
N PRO A 11 -0.39 -69.79 1.88
CA PRO A 11 0.10 -68.44 2.04
C PRO A 11 -1.04 -67.46 1.72
N THR A 12 -1.43 -66.66 2.72
CA THR A 12 -2.33 -65.53 2.52
C THR A 12 -1.68 -64.57 1.53
N ARG A 13 -2.29 -64.49 0.35
CA ARG A 13 -1.84 -63.64 -0.75
C ARG A 13 -1.95 -62.19 -0.28
N SER A 14 -0.82 -61.63 0.16
CA SER A 14 -0.73 -60.25 0.62
C SER A 14 -0.88 -59.33 -0.59
N THR A 15 -2.08 -58.76 -0.77
CA THR A 15 -2.32 -57.70 -1.76
C THR A 15 -1.39 -56.53 -1.45
N PRO A 16 -0.55 -56.08 -2.40
CA PRO A 16 0.30 -54.93 -2.16
C PRO A 16 -0.55 -53.67 -1.97
N PRO A 17 -0.15 -52.75 -1.09
CA PRO A 17 -0.89 -51.53 -0.83
C PRO A 17 -0.96 -50.70 -2.13
N ALA A 18 -2.17 -50.30 -2.52
CA ALA A 18 -2.38 -49.41 -3.63
C ALA A 18 -1.61 -48.10 -3.41
N ASP A 19 -0.84 -47.69 -4.42
CA ASP A 19 -0.06 -46.44 -4.41
C ASP A 19 -1.04 -45.25 -4.32
N PRO A 20 -0.98 -44.43 -3.24
CA PRO A 20 -1.90 -43.31 -3.10
C PRO A 20 -1.60 -42.27 -4.18
N ALA A 21 -2.63 -41.90 -4.94
CA ALA A 21 -2.55 -40.89 -5.99
C ALA A 21 -1.83 -39.60 -5.53
N PRO A 22 -1.03 -38.96 -6.41
CA PRO A 22 -0.21 -37.82 -6.04
C PRO A 22 -1.05 -36.67 -5.48
N ARG A 23 -0.61 -36.12 -4.35
CA ARG A 23 -1.33 -35.04 -3.65
C ARG A 23 -1.31 -33.75 -4.49
N PRO A 24 -2.43 -32.99 -4.55
CA PRO A 24 -2.48 -31.70 -5.23
C PRO A 24 -1.44 -30.73 -4.63
N THR A 25 -0.51 -30.26 -5.46
CA THR A 25 0.51 -29.29 -5.07
C THR A 25 -0.01 -27.87 -5.29
N ARG A 26 0.08 -27.01 -4.27
CA ARG A 26 -0.29 -25.59 -4.42
C ARG A 26 0.80 -24.86 -5.20
N ARG A 27 0.40 -23.93 -6.08
CA ARG A 27 1.32 -23.05 -6.79
C ARG A 27 2.08 -22.17 -5.78
N ALA A 28 3.40 -22.17 -5.86
CA ALA A 28 4.26 -21.26 -5.11
C ALA A 28 4.72 -20.11 -6.02
N PHE A 29 4.73 -18.89 -5.48
CA PHE A 29 5.17 -17.70 -6.20
C PHE A 29 6.56 -17.30 -5.74
N THR A 30 7.53 -17.28 -6.64
CA THR A 30 8.89 -16.84 -6.33
C THR A 30 8.93 -15.33 -6.06
N PRO A 31 9.89 -14.81 -5.29
CA PRO A 31 10.04 -13.38 -5.06
C PRO A 31 10.16 -12.57 -6.36
N GLU A 32 10.92 -13.09 -7.33
CA GLU A 32 11.13 -12.46 -8.65
C GLU A 32 9.82 -12.35 -9.43
N TYR A 33 9.01 -13.42 -9.41
CA TYR A 33 7.69 -13.43 -10.04
C TYR A 33 6.78 -12.37 -9.41
N LYS A 34 6.75 -12.30 -8.07
CA LYS A 34 5.92 -11.30 -7.36
C LYS A 34 6.33 -9.87 -7.74
N LEU A 35 7.63 -9.59 -7.81
CA LEU A 35 8.16 -8.28 -8.18
C LEU A 35 7.84 -7.92 -9.64
N ALA A 36 7.99 -8.87 -10.56
CA ALA A 36 7.66 -8.66 -11.97
C ALA A 36 6.17 -8.28 -12.14
N ILE A 37 5.27 -9.02 -11.48
CA ILE A 37 3.82 -8.74 -11.52
C ILE A 37 3.48 -7.39 -10.89
N VAL A 38 4.04 -7.04 -9.74
CA VAL A 38 3.81 -5.74 -9.11
C VAL A 38 4.24 -4.61 -10.04
N THR A 39 5.41 -4.75 -10.68
CA THR A 39 5.94 -3.76 -11.61
C THR A 39 5.06 -3.63 -12.85
N GLU A 40 4.64 -4.74 -13.46
CA GLU A 40 3.73 -4.73 -14.60
C GLU A 40 2.37 -4.10 -14.25
N TYR A 41 1.82 -4.45 -13.07
CA TYR A 41 0.53 -3.92 -12.61
C TYR A 41 0.57 -2.42 -12.30
N GLU A 42 1.65 -1.92 -11.71
CA GLU A 42 1.83 -0.49 -11.41
C GLU A 42 1.99 0.35 -12.69
N ASN A 43 2.69 -0.18 -13.70
CA ASN A 43 2.91 0.48 -14.98
C ASN A 43 1.71 0.39 -15.94
N ALA A 44 0.75 -0.50 -15.66
CA ALA A 44 -0.40 -0.70 -16.54
C ALA A 44 -1.38 0.49 -16.54
N PRO A 45 -1.87 0.91 -17.72
CA PRO A 45 -2.94 1.89 -17.84
C PRO A 45 -4.24 1.50 -17.11
N ASN A 46 -5.08 2.50 -16.84
CA ASN A 46 -6.41 2.27 -16.26
C ASN A 46 -7.26 1.40 -17.23
N GLY A 47 -7.74 0.26 -16.74
CA GLY A 47 -8.51 -0.72 -17.52
C GLY A 47 -7.73 -1.99 -17.89
N GLU A 48 -6.40 -1.91 -18.02
CA GLU A 48 -5.55 -3.06 -18.39
C GLU A 48 -5.12 -3.90 -17.19
N LYS A 49 -5.12 -3.31 -15.99
CA LYS A 49 -4.85 -3.99 -14.71
C LYS A 49 -5.66 -5.26 -14.52
N GLY A 50 -6.93 -5.26 -14.93
CA GLY A 50 -7.81 -6.43 -14.83
C GLY A 50 -7.45 -7.54 -15.83
N ALA A 51 -6.81 -7.21 -16.95
CA ALA A 51 -6.34 -8.20 -17.92
C ALA A 51 -5.12 -8.96 -17.38
N ILE A 52 -4.18 -8.24 -16.75
CA ILE A 52 -2.99 -8.83 -16.10
C ILE A 52 -3.44 -9.82 -15.00
N LEU A 53 -4.36 -9.40 -14.13
CA LEU A 53 -4.87 -10.25 -13.06
C LEU A 53 -5.52 -11.55 -13.59
N ARG A 54 -6.30 -11.45 -14.67
CA ARG A 54 -6.94 -12.64 -15.28
C ARG A 54 -5.94 -13.55 -15.97
N ARG A 55 -4.94 -12.99 -16.67
CA ARG A 55 -3.88 -13.77 -17.33
C ARG A 55 -3.09 -14.61 -16.34
N GLU A 56 -2.81 -14.04 -15.16
CA GLU A 56 -1.96 -14.66 -14.15
C GLU A 56 -2.74 -15.49 -13.12
N GLY A 57 -4.08 -15.44 -13.17
CA GLY A 57 -4.96 -16.08 -12.18
C GLY A 57 -4.86 -15.44 -10.79
N LEU A 58 -4.61 -14.13 -10.73
CA LEU A 58 -4.36 -13.39 -9.49
C LEU A 58 -5.56 -12.54 -9.09
N TYR A 59 -5.72 -12.40 -7.77
CA TYR A 59 -6.65 -11.42 -7.20
C TYR A 59 -5.92 -10.11 -6.90
N SER A 60 -6.64 -8.99 -6.90
CA SER A 60 -6.11 -7.67 -6.53
C SER A 60 -5.46 -7.66 -5.14
N SER A 61 -5.94 -8.51 -4.22
CA SER A 61 -5.35 -8.71 -2.89
C SER A 61 -3.89 -9.17 -2.95
N HIS A 62 -3.54 -10.05 -3.89
CA HIS A 62 -2.17 -10.54 -4.06
C HIS A 62 -1.23 -9.39 -4.42
N VAL A 63 -1.63 -8.55 -5.36
CA VAL A 63 -0.81 -7.40 -5.78
C VAL A 63 -0.61 -6.43 -4.63
N ILE A 64 -1.68 -6.10 -3.89
CA ILE A 64 -1.59 -5.22 -2.71
C ILE A 64 -0.65 -5.80 -1.65
N GLU A 65 -0.74 -7.10 -1.38
CA GLU A 65 0.14 -7.78 -0.43
C GLU A 65 1.59 -7.78 -0.89
N TRP A 66 1.85 -8.04 -2.17
CA TRP A 66 3.20 -8.08 -2.73
C TRP A 66 3.83 -6.70 -2.84
N THR A 67 3.06 -5.64 -3.17
CA THR A 67 3.54 -4.26 -3.10
C THR A 67 3.98 -3.92 -1.67
N ARG A 68 3.17 -4.26 -0.67
CA ARG A 68 3.56 -4.05 0.74
C ARG A 68 4.79 -4.86 1.13
N ALA A 69 4.91 -6.10 0.66
CA ALA A 69 6.07 -6.94 0.93
C ALA A 69 7.34 -6.41 0.24
N ARG A 70 7.23 -5.84 -0.97
CA ARG A 70 8.32 -5.12 -1.66
C ARG A 70 8.75 -3.91 -0.85
N ASP A 71 7.81 -3.05 -0.50
CA ASP A 71 8.08 -1.79 0.21
C ASP A 71 8.66 -2.03 1.62
N ALA A 72 8.35 -3.18 2.22
CA ALA A 72 8.94 -3.65 3.47
C ALA A 72 10.29 -4.38 3.29
N GLY A 73 10.82 -4.49 2.07
CA GLY A 73 12.06 -5.20 1.75
C GLY A 73 11.98 -6.73 1.78
N ALA A 74 10.84 -7.30 2.18
CA ALA A 74 10.64 -8.74 2.38
C ALA A 74 10.71 -9.57 1.10
N LEU A 75 10.54 -8.97 -0.08
CA LEU A 75 10.71 -9.64 -1.37
C LEU A 75 12.16 -9.58 -1.90
N THR A 76 13.03 -8.81 -1.25
CA THR A 76 14.44 -8.63 -1.64
C THR A 76 15.41 -9.35 -0.69
N THR A 77 15.01 -9.55 0.56
CA THR A 77 15.68 -10.44 1.52
C THR A 77 15.27 -11.87 1.20
N GLY A 78 16.26 -12.77 1.02
CA GLY A 78 16.10 -14.15 0.54
C GLY A 78 15.05 -15.04 1.25
N PRO A 79 14.92 -16.30 0.80
CA PRO A 79 13.70 -17.10 0.92
C PRO A 79 13.26 -17.24 2.37
N THR A 80 12.24 -16.47 2.75
CA THR A 80 11.55 -16.64 4.03
C THR A 80 10.42 -17.63 3.80
N ASP A 81 10.41 -18.70 4.59
CA ASP A 81 9.51 -19.84 4.50
C ASP A 81 8.03 -19.46 4.26
N PRO A 82 7.30 -20.19 3.39
CA PRO A 82 5.90 -19.91 3.08
C PRO A 82 4.91 -20.26 4.21
N ALA A 83 5.39 -20.66 5.39
CA ALA A 83 4.57 -21.19 6.49
C ALA A 83 4.33 -20.19 7.63
N ALA A 84 4.95 -19.01 7.63
CA ALA A 84 4.74 -18.03 8.69
C ALA A 84 3.55 -17.10 8.35
N PRO A 85 2.57 -16.88 9.25
CA PRO A 85 1.56 -15.87 9.04
C PRO A 85 2.26 -14.52 8.90
N ALA A 86 2.09 -13.88 7.73
CA ALA A 86 2.66 -12.59 7.41
C ALA A 86 2.26 -11.59 8.50
N ARG A 87 3.17 -11.35 9.45
CA ARG A 87 3.01 -10.31 10.46
C ARG A 87 2.87 -9.02 9.68
N ARG A 88 1.70 -8.38 9.77
CA ARG A 88 1.47 -7.05 9.16
C ARG A 88 2.70 -6.20 9.45
N PRO A 89 3.40 -5.66 8.44
CA PRO A 89 4.57 -4.84 8.70
C PRO A 89 4.09 -3.67 9.55
N LYS A 90 4.59 -3.60 10.78
CA LYS A 90 4.39 -2.44 11.63
C LYS A 90 4.95 -1.26 10.84
N LYS A 91 4.20 -0.15 10.74
CA LYS A 91 4.72 1.07 10.11
C LYS A 91 6.11 1.33 10.67
N THR A 92 7.10 1.46 9.80
CA THR A 92 8.47 1.74 10.23
C THR A 92 8.49 3.08 10.97
N ALA A 93 9.47 3.28 11.86
CA ALA A 93 9.61 4.54 12.58
C ALA A 93 9.64 5.74 11.61
N GLU A 94 10.34 5.56 10.48
CA GLU A 94 10.42 6.50 9.37
C GLU A 94 9.06 6.83 8.75
N GLN A 95 8.19 5.84 8.54
CA GLN A 95 6.83 6.09 8.00
C GLN A 95 5.97 6.87 8.98
N ILE A 96 6.11 6.61 10.29
CA ILE A 96 5.40 7.36 11.33
C ILE A 96 5.90 8.81 11.37
N GLU A 97 7.21 9.02 11.25
CA GLU A 97 7.81 10.35 11.20
C GLU A 97 7.41 11.11 9.94
N LEU A 98 7.40 10.47 8.77
CA LEU A 98 6.91 11.06 7.53
C LEU A 98 5.45 11.49 7.64
N ASP A 99 4.57 10.64 8.20
CA ASP A 99 3.16 10.99 8.41
C ASP A 99 3.02 12.19 9.37
N LYS A 100 3.83 12.24 10.43
CA LYS A 100 3.86 13.39 11.36
C LYS A 100 4.35 14.66 10.67
N LEU A 101 5.42 14.57 9.89
CA LEU A 101 5.98 15.70 9.15
C LEU A 101 5.01 16.25 8.12
N ARG A 102 4.33 15.37 7.36
CA ARG A 102 3.28 15.78 6.40
C ARG A 102 2.14 16.52 7.06
N ARG A 103 1.66 16.03 8.22
CA ARG A 103 0.60 16.71 8.98
C ARG A 103 1.04 18.08 9.47
N ARG A 104 2.26 18.19 10.00
CA ARG A 104 2.81 19.49 10.44
C ARG A 104 2.96 20.45 9.27
N ASN A 105 3.45 19.97 8.13
CA ASN A 105 3.61 20.80 6.93
C ASN A 105 2.26 21.34 6.45
N ALA A 106 1.25 20.49 6.30
CA ALA A 106 -0.10 20.91 5.92
C ALA A 106 -0.71 21.93 6.89
N GLN A 107 -0.46 21.79 8.19
CA GLN A 107 -0.91 22.74 9.19
C GLN A 107 -0.19 24.09 9.06
N LEU A 108 1.14 24.08 8.88
CA LEU A 108 1.93 25.30 8.68
C LEU A 108 1.54 26.02 7.38
N GLU A 109 1.26 25.29 6.30
CA GLU A 109 0.74 25.86 5.05
C GLU A 109 -0.62 26.54 5.25
N ALA A 110 -1.52 25.92 6.02
CA ALA A 110 -2.81 26.53 6.37
C ALA A 110 -2.62 27.82 7.21
N ASP A 111 -1.70 27.83 8.17
CA ASP A 111 -1.42 29.02 8.97
C ASP A 111 -0.78 30.14 8.12
N LEU A 112 0.09 29.79 7.18
CA LEU A 112 0.67 30.74 6.23
C LEU A 112 -0.37 31.37 5.31
N THR A 113 -1.33 30.58 4.81
CA THR A 113 -2.42 31.13 3.98
C THR A 113 -3.31 32.09 4.79
N LYS A 114 -3.62 31.74 6.04
CA LYS A 114 -4.41 32.61 6.94
C LYS A 114 -3.69 33.92 7.26
N THR A 115 -2.39 33.88 7.54
CA THR A 115 -1.60 35.08 7.85
C THR A 115 -1.45 35.99 6.63
N ARG A 116 -1.22 35.42 5.44
CA ARG A 116 -1.21 36.19 4.17
C ARG A 116 -2.55 36.87 3.91
N LEU A 117 -3.66 36.18 4.13
CA LEU A 117 -4.99 36.77 3.97
C LEU A 117 -5.22 37.93 4.96
N ALA A 118 -4.75 37.81 6.19
CA ALA A 118 -4.82 38.91 7.16
C ALA A 118 -3.98 40.12 6.70
N LEU A 119 -2.78 39.90 6.18
CA LEU A 119 -1.93 40.96 5.62
C LEU A 119 -2.59 41.65 4.43
N ASP A 120 -3.22 40.89 3.52
CA ASP A 120 -3.97 41.45 2.39
C ASP A 120 -5.13 42.34 2.84
N ILE A 121 -5.90 41.90 3.84
CA ILE A 121 -7.00 42.69 4.40
C ILE A 121 -6.49 43.98 5.03
N MET A 122 -5.42 43.90 5.83
CA MET A 122 -4.81 45.08 6.44
C MET A 122 -4.27 46.05 5.39
N GLY A 123 -3.61 45.54 4.34
CA GLY A 123 -3.12 46.36 3.23
C GLY A 123 -4.26 47.09 2.50
N LYS A 124 -5.39 46.41 2.26
CA LYS A 124 -6.57 47.03 1.66
C LYS A 124 -7.21 48.07 2.59
N ALA A 125 -7.30 47.80 3.88
CA ALA A 125 -7.82 48.76 4.85
C ALA A 125 -6.95 50.03 4.92
N HIS A 126 -5.62 49.87 4.90
CA HIS A 126 -4.70 51.00 4.83
C HIS A 126 -4.89 51.81 3.55
N ALA A 127 -4.98 51.15 2.39
CA ALA A 127 -5.20 51.85 1.11
C ALA A 127 -6.50 52.67 1.11
N LEU A 128 -7.58 52.13 1.69
CA LEU A 128 -8.85 52.86 1.83
C LEU A 128 -8.73 54.07 2.77
N LEU A 129 -7.96 53.96 3.85
CA LEU A 129 -7.73 55.09 4.76
C LEU A 129 -6.94 56.22 4.09
N GLU A 130 -5.95 55.90 3.26
CA GLU A 130 -5.22 56.90 2.48
C GLU A 130 -6.13 57.63 1.49
N GLU A 131 -6.98 56.90 0.75
CA GLU A 131 -7.95 57.50 -0.19
C GLU A 131 -8.93 58.44 0.52
N LEU A 132 -9.45 58.03 1.68
CA LEU A 132 -10.31 58.89 2.49
C LEU A 132 -9.58 60.13 3.02
N SER A 133 -8.32 59.99 3.45
CA SER A 133 -7.49 61.13 3.90
C SER A 133 -7.26 62.13 2.77
N GLU A 134 -6.87 61.66 1.59
CA GLU A 134 -6.62 62.51 0.42
C GLU A 134 -7.90 63.24 -0.03
N SER A 135 -9.06 62.56 0.02
CA SER A 135 -10.35 63.19 -0.29
C SER A 135 -10.76 64.27 0.73
N ALA A 136 -10.39 64.10 2.00
CA ALA A 136 -10.70 65.07 3.06
C ALA A 136 -9.83 66.33 2.97
N ASP A 137 -8.58 66.20 2.52
CA ASP A 137 -7.68 67.35 2.32
C ASP A 137 -8.05 68.19 1.09
N THR A 138 -8.80 67.64 0.13
CA THR A 138 -9.28 68.39 -1.04
C THR A 138 -10.50 69.30 -0.79
N ASP A 139 -11.08 69.30 0.41
CA ASP A 139 -12.25 70.10 0.80
C ASP A 139 -11.85 71.36 1.61
N GLU A 140 -10.72 72.00 1.26
CA GLU A 140 -10.32 73.29 1.84
C GLU A 140 -11.09 74.44 1.14
N PRO A 141 -11.94 75.22 1.84
CA PRO A 141 -12.70 76.29 1.20
C PRO A 141 -11.77 77.43 0.75
N PRO A 142 -12.04 78.08 -0.41
CA PRO A 142 -11.19 79.16 -0.88
C PRO A 142 -11.20 80.32 0.12
N THR A 143 -10.01 80.65 0.62
CA THR A 143 -9.75 81.82 1.45
C THR A 143 -10.14 83.07 0.67
N THR A 144 -11.33 83.60 0.96
CA THR A 144 -11.79 84.88 0.40
C THR A 144 -11.04 85.99 1.13
N SER A 145 -10.20 86.71 0.38
CA SER A 145 -9.54 87.96 0.78
C SER A 145 -10.50 89.15 0.74
#